data_AF-A0A529GBL0-F1
#
_entry.id   AF-A0A529GBL0-F1
#
_cell.length_a   1.000
_cell.length_b   1.000
_cell.length_c   1.000
_cell.angle_alpha   90.00
_cell.angle_beta   90.00
_cell.angle_gamma   90.00
#
_symmetry.space_group_name_H-M   'P 1'
#
loop_
_entity.id
_entity.type
_entity.pdbx_description
1 polymer ?
#
loop_
_entity_poly.entity_id
_entity_poly.type
_entity_poly.pdbx_seq_one_letter_code
_entity_poly.pdbx_strand_id
1 'polypeptide(L)'
;MLPPLAPADERLLLTYADPEAELAVASTARSLLALLDNAEFHGVLPIMLRKLRETGDAHLPQDADLQARLAELREASTLVTGQSMLLQYHGERIMKALAAKAIPARIVKGPVFARKLYKHVSDRPFTDIDILVEPASINEANRVIAASGFELCSGEAHSHDLQEFKWLEKENSSLLIELHGNLVHDSGMRRRLSLGFRDLQAIDGDGTDTPAALLTIAIVHAAGGH
;
A
#
# COMPACT_ATOMS: atom_id res chain seq x y z
N MET A 1 8.74 -7.89 20.16
CA MET A 1 8.14 -6.86 21.04
C MET A 1 8.87 -5.57 20.73
N LEU A 2 8.16 -4.46 20.48
CA LEU A 2 8.82 -3.21 20.08
C LEU A 2 9.62 -2.62 21.24
N PRO A 3 10.76 -1.95 20.96
CA PRO A 3 11.47 -1.20 21.98
C PRO A 3 10.57 -0.07 22.51
N PRO A 4 10.48 0.12 23.85
CA PRO A 4 9.66 1.17 24.42
C PRO A 4 10.24 2.55 24.07
N LEU A 5 9.36 3.51 23.83
CA LEU A 5 9.72 4.90 23.57
C LEU A 5 9.51 5.75 24.83
N ALA A 6 10.36 6.76 25.02
CA ALA A 6 10.07 7.81 26.00
C ALA A 6 8.94 8.71 25.47
N PRO A 7 8.18 9.43 26.32
CA PRO A 7 7.07 10.29 25.86
C PRO A 7 7.47 11.41 24.88
N ALA A 8 8.76 11.77 24.81
CA ALA A 8 9.27 12.69 23.79
C ALA A 8 9.41 11.99 22.43
N ASP A 9 9.94 10.76 22.42
CA ASP A 9 10.13 9.96 21.21
C ASP A 9 8.77 9.48 20.65
N GLU A 10 7.79 9.14 21.49
CA GLU A 10 6.41 8.87 21.04
C GLU A 10 5.82 10.05 20.26
N ARG A 11 6.03 11.28 20.74
CA ARG A 11 5.58 12.50 20.04
C ARG A 11 6.33 12.71 18.72
N LEU A 12 7.61 12.37 18.66
CA LEU A 12 8.37 12.39 17.41
C LEU A 12 7.77 11.40 16.40
N LEU A 13 7.47 10.16 16.83
CA LEU A 13 6.85 9.16 15.96
C LEU A 13 5.51 9.63 15.39
N LEU A 14 4.65 10.23 16.24
CA LEU A 14 3.39 10.83 15.79
C LEU A 14 3.61 12.00 14.82
N THR A 15 4.66 12.78 15.01
CA THR A 15 5.04 13.86 14.08
C THR A 15 5.47 13.29 12.73
N TYR A 16 6.19 12.17 12.69
CA TYR A 16 6.55 11.49 11.43
C TYR A 16 5.35 10.89 10.70
N ALA A 17 4.23 10.60 11.38
CA ALA A 17 3.01 10.14 10.74
C ALA A 17 2.36 11.22 9.86
N ASP A 18 2.70 12.49 10.05
CA ASP A 18 2.39 13.57 9.12
C ASP A 18 3.56 13.77 8.12
N PRO A 19 3.38 13.41 6.83
CA PRO A 19 4.43 13.55 5.81
C PRO A 19 4.94 14.99 5.64
N GLU A 20 4.10 15.99 5.93
CA GLU A 20 4.39 17.42 5.74
C GLU A 20 4.81 18.14 7.03
N ALA A 21 4.69 17.50 8.20
CA ALA A 21 5.15 18.09 9.44
C ALA A 21 6.66 18.39 9.42
N GLU A 22 7.06 19.47 10.08
CA GLU A 22 8.47 19.82 10.23
C GLU A 22 9.25 18.69 10.89
N LEU A 23 10.48 18.50 10.43
CA LEU A 23 11.33 17.44 10.94
C LEU A 23 11.80 17.74 12.36
N ALA A 24 11.72 16.72 13.21
CA ALA A 24 12.43 16.68 14.48
C ALA A 24 13.17 15.34 14.62
N VAL A 25 14.42 15.40 15.08
CA VAL A 25 15.30 14.23 15.21
C VAL A 25 15.56 13.97 16.69
N ALA A 26 15.53 12.70 17.09
CA ALA A 26 15.90 12.30 18.44
C ALA A 26 17.37 12.63 18.73
N SER A 27 17.66 13.02 19.96
CA SER A 27 18.98 13.52 20.35
C SER A 27 20.04 12.44 20.57
N THR A 28 19.64 11.16 20.66
CA THR A 28 20.56 10.05 20.94
C THR A 28 20.41 8.91 19.93
N ALA A 29 21.51 8.19 19.67
CA ALA A 29 21.50 7.03 18.79
C ALA A 29 20.53 5.93 19.25
N ARG A 30 20.49 5.67 20.56
CA ARG A 30 19.57 4.68 21.16
C ARG A 30 18.11 5.05 20.92
N SER A 31 17.72 6.31 21.16
CA SER A 31 16.36 6.77 20.88
C SER A 31 16.04 6.68 19.39
N LEU A 32 16.97 7.06 18.52
CA LEU A 32 16.75 7.02 17.08
C LEU A 32 16.61 5.58 16.55
N LEU A 33 17.38 4.62 17.07
CA LEU A 33 17.22 3.20 16.76
C LEU A 33 15.83 2.68 17.17
N ALA A 34 15.41 2.98 18.41
CA ALA A 34 14.08 2.58 18.87
C ALA A 34 12.96 3.23 18.03
N LEU A 35 13.13 4.49 17.62
CA LEU A 35 12.21 5.17 16.72
C LEU A 35 12.14 4.53 15.34
N LEU A 36 13.27 4.09 14.77
CA LEU A 36 13.29 3.40 13.47
C LEU A 36 12.50 2.09 13.52
N ASP A 37 12.68 1.28 14.57
CA ASP A 37 11.92 0.03 14.75
C ASP A 37 10.41 0.29 14.91
N ASN A 38 10.03 1.32 15.67
CA ASN A 38 8.64 1.70 15.81
C ASN A 38 8.06 2.29 14.51
N ALA A 39 8.85 3.10 13.79
CA ALA A 39 8.46 3.69 12.51
C ALA A 39 8.21 2.61 11.45
N GLU A 40 9.04 1.57 11.43
CA GLU A 40 8.88 0.41 10.57
C GLU A 40 7.57 -0.32 10.89
N PHE A 41 7.34 -0.64 12.16
CA PHE A 41 6.13 -1.32 12.60
C PHE A 41 4.84 -0.54 12.32
N HIS A 42 4.86 0.77 12.51
CA HIS A 42 3.69 1.64 12.30
C HIS A 42 3.56 2.16 10.86
N GLY A 43 4.42 1.73 9.93
CA GLY A 43 4.32 2.08 8.51
C GLY A 43 4.70 3.53 8.17
N VAL A 44 5.44 4.22 9.04
CA VAL A 44 5.90 5.61 8.84
C VAL A 44 7.40 5.70 8.50
N LEU A 45 8.10 4.56 8.44
CA LEU A 45 9.52 4.49 8.12
C LEU A 45 9.92 5.19 6.80
N PRO A 46 9.20 5.05 5.67
CA PRO A 46 9.60 5.71 4.42
C PRO A 46 9.68 7.24 4.56
N ILE A 47 8.71 7.84 5.26
CA ILE A 47 8.69 9.28 5.57
C ILE A 47 9.89 9.64 6.43
N MET A 48 10.14 8.87 7.50
CA MET A 48 11.26 9.10 8.42
C MET A 48 12.60 9.03 7.69
N LEU A 49 12.85 8.00 6.88
CA LEU A 49 14.09 7.85 6.11
C LEU A 49 14.30 8.98 5.11
N ARG A 50 13.22 9.44 4.43
CA ARG A 50 13.29 10.60 3.53
C ARG A 50 13.71 11.86 4.28
N LYS A 51 13.02 12.20 5.37
CA LYS A 51 13.33 13.43 6.14
C LYS A 51 14.73 13.37 6.78
N LEU A 52 15.15 12.23 7.30
CA LEU A 52 16.52 12.05 7.82
C LEU A 52 17.57 12.27 6.72
N ARG A 53 17.32 11.75 5.50
CA ARG A 53 18.20 11.96 4.34
C ARG A 53 18.24 13.43 3.92
N GLU A 54 17.13 14.16 3.97
CA GLU A 54 17.07 15.60 3.67
C GLU A 54 17.88 16.44 4.68
N THR A 55 18.02 15.97 5.92
CA THR A 55 18.85 16.64 6.96
C THR A 55 20.33 16.38 6.77
N GLY A 56 20.67 15.21 6.21
CA GLY A 56 22.04 14.76 6.01
C GLY A 56 22.65 14.08 7.24
N ASP A 57 23.42 13.02 7.00
CA ASP A 57 23.95 12.13 8.04
C ASP A 57 24.92 12.83 9.01
N ALA A 58 25.52 13.95 8.61
CA ALA A 58 26.39 14.76 9.46
C ALA A 58 25.66 15.35 10.70
N HIS A 59 24.33 15.52 10.62
CA HIS A 59 23.51 16.05 11.70
C HIS A 59 22.89 14.95 12.58
N LEU A 60 23.12 13.68 12.26
CA LEU A 60 22.65 12.54 13.05
C LEU A 60 23.70 12.14 14.09
N PRO A 61 23.30 11.45 15.18
CA PRO A 61 24.25 10.88 16.12
C PRO A 61 25.30 10.00 15.41
N GLN A 62 26.57 10.26 15.71
CA GLN A 62 27.69 9.51 15.14
C GLN A 62 27.92 8.23 15.93
N ASP A 63 27.16 7.19 15.57
CA ASP A 63 27.15 5.88 16.22
C ASP A 63 27.16 4.77 15.17
N ALA A 64 28.05 3.79 15.31
CA ALA A 64 28.29 2.79 14.26
C ALA A 64 27.07 1.89 14.01
N ASP A 65 26.36 1.50 15.06
CA ASP A 65 25.19 0.62 14.96
C ASP A 65 24.02 1.36 14.30
N LEU A 66 23.81 2.63 14.66
CA LEU A 66 22.84 3.49 14.02
C LEU A 66 23.14 3.67 12.52
N GLN A 67 24.38 3.95 12.15
CA GLN A 67 24.76 4.17 10.74
C GLN A 67 24.57 2.89 9.92
N ALA A 68 24.95 1.72 10.48
CA ALA A 68 24.72 0.43 9.86
C ALA A 68 23.22 0.18 9.63
N ARG A 69 22.38 0.41 10.65
CA ARG A 69 20.93 0.23 10.54
C ARG A 69 20.29 1.20 9.54
N LEU A 70 20.73 2.46 9.50
CA LEU A 70 20.25 3.42 8.50
C LEU A 70 20.60 3.00 7.08
N ALA A 71 21.82 2.50 6.85
CA ALA A 71 22.24 1.99 5.55
C ALA A 71 21.36 0.80 5.11
N GLU A 72 21.15 -0.17 5.99
CA GLU A 72 20.26 -1.33 5.76
C GLU A 72 18.83 -0.89 5.39
N LEU A 73 18.22 -0.03 6.21
CA LEU A 73 16.84 0.42 5.99
C LEU A 73 16.70 1.25 4.70
N ARG A 74 17.71 2.03 4.33
CA ARG A 74 17.72 2.81 3.07
C ARG A 74 17.84 1.90 1.85
N GLU A 75 18.65 0.85 1.93
CA GLU A 75 18.76 -0.16 0.87
C GLU A 75 17.42 -0.89 0.69
N ALA A 76 16.85 -1.40 1.79
CA ALA A 76 15.54 -2.05 1.79
C ALA A 76 14.44 -1.12 1.23
N SER A 77 14.41 0.14 1.65
CA SER A 77 13.46 1.15 1.14
C SER A 77 13.62 1.40 -0.36
N THR A 78 14.85 1.36 -0.88
CA THR A 78 15.12 1.50 -2.31
C THR A 78 14.56 0.31 -3.09
N LEU A 79 14.75 -0.91 -2.59
CA LEU A 79 14.19 -2.12 -3.20
C LEU A 79 12.66 -2.08 -3.25
N VAL A 80 12.01 -1.74 -2.14
CA VAL A 80 10.55 -1.62 -2.06
C VAL A 80 10.03 -0.54 -3.00
N THR A 81 10.72 0.60 -3.11
CA THR A 81 10.35 1.66 -4.07
C THR A 81 10.42 1.15 -5.51
N GLY A 82 11.47 0.39 -5.85
CA GLY A 82 11.59 -0.25 -7.17
C GLY A 82 10.46 -1.25 -7.43
N GLN A 83 10.08 -2.05 -6.44
CA GLN A 83 8.95 -2.97 -6.51
C GLN A 83 7.63 -2.22 -6.75
N SER A 84 7.38 -1.11 -6.05
CA SER A 84 6.19 -0.27 -6.28
C SER A 84 6.14 0.30 -7.71
N MET A 85 7.29 0.66 -8.30
CA MET A 85 7.36 1.11 -9.71
C MET A 85 7.00 -0.02 -10.68
N LEU A 86 7.50 -1.24 -10.45
CA LEU A 86 7.14 -2.41 -11.26
C LEU A 86 5.65 -2.75 -11.12
N LEU A 87 5.11 -2.74 -9.90
CA LEU A 87 3.68 -2.94 -9.64
C LEU A 87 2.83 -1.90 -10.36
N GLN A 88 3.23 -0.63 -10.34
CA GLN A 88 2.54 0.42 -11.11
C GLN A 88 2.52 0.10 -12.60
N TYR A 89 3.65 -0.30 -13.18
CA TYR A 89 3.75 -0.68 -14.58
C TYR A 89 2.82 -1.87 -14.93
N HIS A 90 2.85 -2.95 -14.14
CA HIS A 90 1.98 -4.11 -14.36
C HIS A 90 0.51 -3.78 -14.17
N GLY A 91 0.16 -3.00 -13.13
CA GLY A 91 -1.19 -2.52 -12.88
C GLY A 91 -1.73 -1.72 -14.06
N GLU A 92 -0.99 -0.74 -14.57
CA GLU A 92 -1.40 0.03 -15.76
C GLU A 92 -1.59 -0.84 -17.01
N ARG A 93 -0.71 -1.82 -17.22
CA ARG A 93 -0.81 -2.75 -18.35
C ARG A 93 -2.05 -3.63 -18.26
N ILE A 94 -2.35 -4.16 -17.08
CA ILE A 94 -3.57 -4.95 -16.83
C ILE A 94 -4.82 -4.09 -17.05
N MET A 95 -4.83 -2.86 -16.51
CA MET A 95 -5.96 -1.93 -16.68
C MET A 95 -6.22 -1.61 -18.16
N LYS A 96 -5.16 -1.39 -18.96
CA LYS A 96 -5.29 -1.23 -20.42
C LYS A 96 -5.85 -2.48 -21.09
N ALA A 97 -5.43 -3.67 -20.68
CA ALA A 97 -5.93 -4.94 -21.23
C ALA A 97 -7.40 -5.21 -20.86
N LEU A 98 -7.82 -4.85 -19.64
CA LEU A 98 -9.22 -4.93 -19.21
C LEU A 98 -10.10 -3.95 -20.01
N ALA A 99 -9.64 -2.71 -20.17
CA ALA A 99 -10.33 -1.69 -20.97
C ALA A 99 -10.49 -2.10 -22.43
N ALA A 100 -9.46 -2.73 -23.04
CA ALA A 100 -9.53 -3.25 -24.41
C ALA A 100 -10.60 -4.33 -24.62
N LYS A 101 -11.06 -4.99 -23.53
CA LYS A 101 -12.16 -5.95 -23.54
C LYS A 101 -13.48 -5.37 -23.00
N ALA A 102 -13.54 -4.06 -22.79
CA ALA A 102 -14.69 -3.38 -22.19
C ALA A 102 -15.08 -3.93 -20.80
N ILE A 103 -14.09 -4.37 -20.01
CA ILE A 103 -14.30 -4.81 -18.63
C ILE A 103 -14.06 -3.61 -17.71
N PRO A 104 -15.10 -3.05 -17.05
CA PRO A 104 -14.93 -1.97 -16.10
C PRO A 104 -14.13 -2.47 -14.89
N ALA A 105 -13.07 -1.74 -14.57
CA ALA A 105 -12.18 -2.06 -13.47
C ALA A 105 -11.64 -0.79 -12.84
N ARG A 106 -11.16 -0.88 -11.61
CA ARG A 106 -10.53 0.23 -10.90
C ARG A 106 -9.41 -0.28 -10.00
N ILE A 107 -8.23 0.32 -10.12
CA ILE A 107 -7.21 0.15 -9.09
C ILE A 107 -7.65 0.92 -7.85
N VAL A 108 -7.68 0.26 -6.69
CA VAL A 108 -7.96 0.90 -5.40
C VAL A 108 -6.70 0.92 -4.54
N LYS A 109 -6.67 1.82 -3.54
CA LYS A 109 -5.58 1.92 -2.55
C LYS A 109 -4.20 2.22 -3.17
N GLY A 110 -3.23 1.30 -3.02
CA GLY A 110 -1.78 1.43 -3.23
C GLY A 110 -1.36 2.69 -4.01
N PRO A 111 -1.30 2.62 -5.34
CA PRO A 111 -0.80 3.72 -6.17
C PRO A 111 -1.74 4.94 -6.23
N VAL A 112 -3.05 4.74 -6.05
CA VAL A 112 -4.01 5.86 -6.05
C VAL A 112 -3.77 6.75 -4.82
N PHE A 113 -3.69 6.14 -3.64
CA PHE A 113 -3.44 6.84 -2.37
C PHE A 113 -2.04 7.45 -2.36
N ALA A 114 -1.02 6.72 -2.80
CA ALA A 114 0.36 7.24 -2.86
C ALA A 114 0.45 8.51 -3.74
N ARG A 115 -0.31 8.58 -4.84
CA ARG A 115 -0.35 9.76 -5.73
C ARG A 115 -1.27 10.88 -5.24
N LYS A 116 -2.39 10.54 -4.59
CA LYS A 116 -3.45 11.51 -4.22
C LYS A 116 -3.27 12.11 -2.83
N LEU A 117 -2.70 11.36 -1.89
CA LEU A 117 -2.64 11.72 -0.48
C LEU A 117 -1.23 12.13 -0.02
N TYR A 118 -0.19 11.79 -0.79
CA TYR A 118 1.20 12.07 -0.44
C TYR A 118 1.84 12.94 -1.51
N LYS A 119 2.62 13.93 -1.08
CA LYS A 119 3.42 14.78 -1.96
C LYS A 119 4.55 14.01 -2.63
N HIS A 120 5.16 13.10 -1.88
CA HIS A 120 6.18 12.18 -2.37
C HIS A 120 5.58 10.77 -2.46
N VAL A 121 5.46 10.21 -3.67
CA VAL A 121 4.89 8.88 -3.88
C VAL A 121 5.64 7.80 -3.08
N SER A 122 6.96 7.98 -2.91
CA SER A 122 7.83 7.09 -2.12
C SER A 122 7.52 7.05 -0.62
N ASP A 123 6.72 7.99 -0.10
CA ASP A 123 6.33 8.00 1.31
C ASP A 123 5.28 6.95 1.64
N ARG A 124 4.57 6.46 0.61
CA ARG A 124 3.62 5.36 0.71
C ARG A 124 3.95 4.29 -0.33
N PRO A 125 5.03 3.52 -0.12
CA PRO A 125 5.27 2.34 -0.93
C PRO A 125 4.09 1.35 -0.80
N PHE A 126 3.95 0.51 -1.81
CA PHE A 126 2.96 -0.55 -1.86
C PHE A 126 3.60 -1.80 -2.47
N THR A 127 3.19 -2.97 -1.96
CA THR A 127 3.73 -4.28 -2.31
C THR A 127 2.78 -5.10 -3.17
N ASP A 128 1.59 -4.55 -3.44
CA ASP A 128 0.54 -5.15 -4.24
C ASP A 128 -0.30 -4.09 -4.99
N ILE A 129 -1.13 -4.55 -5.92
CA ILE A 129 -2.17 -3.75 -6.57
C ILE A 129 -3.52 -4.43 -6.37
N ASP A 130 -4.44 -3.73 -5.71
CA ASP A 130 -5.84 -4.13 -5.64
C ASP A 130 -6.62 -3.63 -6.86
N ILE A 131 -7.21 -4.54 -7.63
CA ILE A 131 -8.10 -4.24 -8.76
C ILE A 131 -9.52 -4.64 -8.38
N LEU A 132 -10.45 -3.69 -8.37
CA LEU A 132 -11.87 -3.93 -8.14
C LEU A 132 -12.63 -3.99 -9.47
N VAL A 133 -13.45 -5.02 -9.65
CA VAL A 133 -14.36 -5.20 -10.80
C VAL A 133 -15.77 -5.52 -10.32
N GLU A 134 -16.75 -5.48 -11.23
CA GLU A 134 -18.07 -6.05 -10.91
C GLU A 134 -17.97 -7.57 -10.73
N PRO A 135 -18.71 -8.19 -9.78
CA PRO A 135 -18.68 -9.63 -9.57
C PRO A 135 -18.95 -10.47 -10.83
N ALA A 136 -19.83 -9.98 -11.70
CA ALA A 136 -20.14 -10.63 -12.98
C ALA A 136 -18.95 -10.67 -13.96
N SER A 137 -17.96 -9.77 -13.79
CA SER A 137 -16.78 -9.65 -14.64
C SER A 137 -15.55 -10.41 -14.11
N ILE A 138 -15.60 -10.99 -12.91
CA ILE A 138 -14.45 -11.66 -12.26
C ILE A 138 -13.80 -12.69 -13.18
N ASN A 139 -14.59 -13.57 -13.80
CA ASN A 139 -14.08 -14.65 -14.65
C ASN A 139 -13.35 -14.13 -15.90
N GLU A 140 -13.79 -13.01 -16.45
CA GLU A 140 -13.15 -12.39 -17.60
C GLU A 140 -11.90 -11.62 -17.20
N ALA A 141 -11.96 -10.90 -16.08
CA ALA A 141 -10.82 -10.18 -15.51
C ALA A 141 -9.69 -11.14 -15.12
N ASN A 142 -9.99 -12.27 -14.47
CA ASN A 142 -9.02 -13.32 -14.16
C ASN A 142 -8.31 -13.83 -15.43
N ARG A 143 -9.06 -14.07 -16.53
CA ARG A 143 -8.46 -14.47 -17.82
C ARG A 143 -7.53 -13.40 -18.40
N VAL A 144 -7.83 -12.12 -18.20
CA VAL A 144 -6.96 -11.00 -18.63
C VAL A 144 -5.69 -10.93 -17.80
N ILE A 145 -5.79 -11.10 -16.47
CA ILE A 145 -4.62 -11.10 -15.58
C ILE A 145 -3.71 -12.28 -15.89
N ALA A 146 -4.27 -13.48 -16.06
CA ALA A 146 -3.51 -14.67 -16.47
C ALA A 146 -2.77 -14.46 -17.81
N ALA A 147 -3.48 -13.96 -18.83
CA ALA A 147 -2.88 -13.62 -20.13
C ALA A 147 -1.84 -12.49 -20.04
N SER A 148 -1.85 -11.73 -18.95
CA SER A 148 -0.87 -10.68 -18.66
C SER A 148 0.40 -11.23 -18.02
N GLY A 149 0.59 -12.54 -17.89
CA GLY A 149 1.82 -13.12 -17.34
C GLY A 149 1.79 -13.33 -15.83
N PHE A 150 0.60 -13.44 -15.24
CA PHE A 150 0.43 -13.74 -13.83
C PHE A 150 -0.13 -15.15 -13.63
N GLU A 151 0.17 -15.75 -12.48
CA GLU A 151 -0.31 -17.06 -12.05
C GLU A 151 -1.12 -16.95 -10.77
N LEU A 152 -2.27 -17.64 -10.75
CA LEU A 152 -3.13 -17.69 -9.59
C LEU A 152 -2.42 -18.51 -8.49
N CYS A 153 -2.19 -17.89 -7.34
CA CYS A 153 -1.57 -18.55 -6.19
C CYS A 153 -2.58 -18.90 -5.08
N SER A 154 -3.80 -18.37 -5.14
CA SER A 154 -4.89 -18.71 -4.23
C SER A 154 -5.71 -19.91 -4.74
N GLY A 155 -6.37 -20.63 -3.82
CA GLY A 155 -7.26 -21.73 -4.19
C GLY A 155 -8.55 -21.22 -4.85
N GLU A 156 -8.83 -21.63 -6.09
CA GLU A 156 -9.91 -21.09 -6.93
C GLU A 156 -11.28 -21.09 -6.23
N ALA A 157 -11.69 -22.21 -5.63
CA ALA A 157 -12.98 -22.32 -4.94
C ALA A 157 -13.10 -21.33 -3.76
N HIS A 158 -12.01 -21.14 -3.00
CA HIS A 158 -11.99 -20.20 -1.88
C HIS A 158 -12.00 -18.76 -2.38
N SER A 159 -11.24 -18.46 -3.44
CA SER A 159 -11.24 -17.15 -4.09
C SER A 159 -12.60 -16.73 -4.62
N HIS A 160 -13.40 -17.67 -5.15
CA HIS A 160 -14.76 -17.39 -5.58
C HIS A 160 -15.70 -17.02 -4.42
N ASP A 161 -15.61 -17.72 -3.29
CA ASP A 161 -16.41 -17.41 -2.10
C ASP A 161 -16.05 -16.03 -1.54
N LEU A 162 -14.76 -15.75 -1.41
CA LEU A 162 -14.24 -14.46 -0.95
C LEU A 162 -14.33 -13.35 -1.99
N GLN A 163 -14.58 -13.67 -3.27
CA GLN A 163 -14.41 -12.73 -4.39
C GLN A 163 -13.04 -12.02 -4.37
N GLU A 164 -11.99 -12.74 -3.98
CA GLU A 164 -10.61 -12.26 -3.86
C GLU A 164 -9.66 -13.28 -4.51
N PHE A 165 -8.90 -12.85 -5.53
CA PHE A 165 -7.97 -13.70 -6.27
C PHE A 165 -6.57 -13.11 -6.20
N LYS A 166 -5.61 -13.89 -5.72
CA LYS A 166 -4.21 -13.46 -5.56
C LYS A 166 -3.38 -14.00 -6.73
N TRP A 167 -2.74 -13.09 -7.44
CA TRP A 167 -2.00 -13.36 -8.67
C TRP A 167 -0.55 -12.92 -8.54
N LEU A 168 0.40 -13.85 -8.70
CA LEU A 168 1.84 -13.55 -8.68
C LEU A 168 2.38 -13.45 -10.11
N GLU A 169 3.27 -12.52 -10.35
CA GLU A 169 3.96 -12.40 -11.64
C GLU A 169 4.91 -13.61 -11.83
N LYS A 170 4.92 -14.18 -13.04
CA LYS A 170 5.61 -15.45 -13.34
C LYS A 170 7.12 -15.42 -13.17
N GLU A 171 7.75 -14.32 -13.57
CA GLU A 171 9.20 -14.16 -13.56
C GLU A 171 9.67 -13.44 -12.29
N ASN A 172 8.75 -12.77 -11.58
CA ASN A 172 9.00 -12.08 -10.33
C ASN A 172 7.85 -12.25 -9.33
N SER A 173 7.93 -13.31 -8.53
CA SER A 173 6.92 -13.65 -7.50
C SER A 173 6.83 -12.66 -6.34
N SER A 174 7.64 -11.59 -6.31
CA SER A 174 7.44 -10.47 -5.38
C SER A 174 6.31 -9.52 -5.82
N LEU A 175 5.85 -9.61 -7.07
CA LEU A 175 4.82 -8.72 -7.60
C LEU A 175 3.43 -9.37 -7.47
N LEU A 176 2.60 -8.85 -6.57
CA LEU A 176 1.25 -9.33 -6.29
C LEU A 176 0.19 -8.41 -6.91
N ILE A 177 -0.74 -9.00 -7.64
CA ILE A 177 -2.00 -8.36 -8.06
C ILE A 177 -3.13 -9.09 -7.35
N GLU A 178 -4.03 -8.34 -6.74
CA GLU A 178 -5.26 -8.87 -6.16
C GLU A 178 -6.46 -8.41 -6.96
N LEU A 179 -7.29 -9.35 -7.42
CA LEU A 179 -8.57 -9.05 -8.06
C LEU A 179 -9.70 -9.23 -7.06
N HIS A 180 -10.51 -8.19 -6.90
CA HIS A 180 -11.61 -8.12 -5.95
C HIS A 180 -12.94 -7.92 -6.68
N GLY A 181 -13.98 -8.64 -6.25
CA GLY A 181 -15.39 -8.32 -6.59
C GLY A 181 -16.04 -7.36 -5.57
N ASN A 182 -15.48 -7.31 -4.36
CA ASN A 182 -15.92 -6.46 -3.26
C ASN A 182 -14.72 -6.18 -2.34
N LEU A 183 -14.63 -4.97 -1.78
CA LEU A 183 -13.54 -4.63 -0.86
C LEU A 183 -13.68 -5.23 0.54
N VAL A 184 -14.85 -5.80 0.86
CA VAL A 184 -15.06 -6.61 2.07
C VAL A 184 -14.98 -8.07 1.67
N HIS A 185 -13.89 -8.77 1.98
CA HIS A 185 -13.66 -10.16 1.56
C HIS A 185 -14.45 -11.17 2.42
N ASP A 186 -14.59 -10.95 3.73
CA ASP A 186 -15.34 -11.85 4.62
C ASP A 186 -16.84 -11.90 4.25
N SER A 187 -17.32 -13.09 3.92
CA SER A 187 -18.70 -13.29 3.46
C SER A 187 -19.75 -13.03 4.56
N GLY A 188 -19.37 -13.17 5.83
CA GLY A 188 -20.20 -12.85 6.99
C GLY A 188 -20.43 -11.36 7.16
N MET A 189 -19.35 -10.59 7.09
CA MET A 189 -19.30 -9.14 7.20
C MET A 189 -19.91 -8.48 5.96
N ARG A 190 -19.72 -9.06 4.77
CA ARG A 190 -20.27 -8.54 3.50
C ARG A 190 -21.80 -8.36 3.54
N ARG A 191 -22.51 -9.15 4.36
CA ARG A 191 -23.96 -8.99 4.58
C ARG A 191 -24.35 -7.70 5.32
N ARG A 192 -23.42 -7.09 6.04
CA ARG A 192 -23.62 -5.88 6.86
C ARG A 192 -22.88 -4.66 6.31
N LEU A 193 -21.75 -4.86 5.67
CA LEU A 193 -20.91 -3.83 5.06
C LEU A 193 -20.42 -4.34 3.71
N SER A 194 -20.72 -3.61 2.64
CA SER A 194 -20.30 -3.96 1.28
C SER A 194 -19.77 -2.71 0.60
N LEU A 195 -18.71 -2.87 -0.19
CA LEU A 195 -18.19 -1.81 -1.04
C LEU A 195 -17.70 -2.43 -2.34
N GLY A 196 -18.59 -2.50 -3.33
CA GLY A 196 -18.32 -3.00 -4.67
C GLY A 196 -18.02 -1.89 -5.67
N PHE A 197 -17.76 -2.30 -6.92
CA PHE A 197 -17.43 -1.38 -8.01
C PHE A 197 -18.50 -0.28 -8.23
N ARG A 198 -19.77 -0.66 -8.28
CA ARG A 198 -20.90 0.27 -8.49
C ARG A 198 -21.10 1.22 -7.30
N ASP A 199 -20.87 0.74 -6.08
CA ASP A 199 -20.98 1.57 -4.88
C ASP A 199 -19.96 2.70 -4.93
N LEU A 200 -18.71 2.38 -5.29
CA LEU A 200 -17.67 3.39 -5.48
C LEU A 200 -17.97 4.36 -6.62
N GLN A 201 -18.53 3.87 -7.73
CA GLN A 201 -18.96 4.73 -8.83
C GLN A 201 -20.05 5.70 -8.39
N ALA A 202 -21.03 5.24 -7.59
CA ALA A 202 -22.07 6.10 -7.04
C ALA A 202 -21.52 7.16 -6.08
N ILE A 203 -20.50 6.83 -5.28
CA ILE A 203 -19.83 7.78 -4.37
C ILE A 203 -19.05 8.84 -5.15
N ASP A 204 -18.38 8.45 -6.24
CA ASP A 204 -17.59 9.37 -7.06
C ASP A 204 -18.46 10.33 -7.91
N GLY A 205 -19.69 9.94 -8.24
CA GLY A 205 -20.55 10.69 -9.16
C GLY A 205 -19.91 10.80 -10.55
N ASP A 206 -19.72 12.02 -11.05
CA ASP A 206 -19.05 12.29 -12.33
C ASP A 206 -17.51 12.28 -12.23
N GLY A 207 -16.96 12.15 -11.02
CA GLY A 207 -15.53 12.14 -10.74
C GLY A 207 -14.89 10.76 -10.79
N THR A 208 -13.62 10.69 -10.41
CA THR A 208 -12.91 9.44 -10.09
C THR A 208 -11.87 9.72 -9.03
N ASP A 209 -11.77 8.84 -8.04
CA ASP A 209 -10.87 9.00 -6.88
C ASP A 209 -11.13 10.33 -6.16
N THR A 210 -12.42 10.62 -5.90
CA THR A 210 -12.84 11.78 -5.10
C THR A 210 -12.42 11.60 -3.65
N PRO A 211 -12.28 12.69 -2.86
CA PRO A 211 -11.97 12.57 -1.43
C PRO A 211 -12.95 11.68 -0.66
N ALA A 212 -14.24 11.70 -1.02
CA ALA A 212 -15.25 10.82 -0.43
C ALA A 212 -14.95 9.34 -0.72
N ALA A 213 -14.68 8.97 -1.98
CA ALA A 213 -14.32 7.60 -2.33
C ALA A 213 -13.02 7.14 -1.66
N LEU A 214 -11.99 7.99 -1.62
CA LEU A 214 -10.72 7.67 -0.95
C LEU A 214 -10.92 7.41 0.54
N LEU A 215 -11.70 8.25 1.23
CA LEU A 215 -12.04 8.06 2.65
C LEU A 215 -12.84 6.78 2.88
N THR A 216 -13.85 6.51 2.05
CA THR A 216 -14.66 5.30 2.16
C THR A 216 -13.83 4.03 1.95
N ILE A 217 -12.94 4.01 0.95
CA ILE A 217 -12.00 2.91 0.73
C ILE A 217 -11.11 2.71 1.96
N ALA A 218 -10.56 3.79 2.53
CA ALA A 218 -9.69 3.72 3.69
C ALA A 218 -10.40 3.15 4.92
N ILE A 219 -11.63 3.61 5.21
CA ILE A 219 -12.44 3.13 6.34
C ILE A 219 -12.80 1.66 6.17
N VAL A 220 -13.30 1.26 4.98
CA VAL A 220 -13.71 -0.13 4.75
C VAL A 220 -12.51 -1.07 4.80
N HIS A 221 -11.36 -0.67 4.27
CA HIS A 221 -10.15 -1.48 4.35
C HIS A 221 -9.66 -1.63 5.80
N ALA A 222 -9.67 -0.55 6.60
CA ALA A 222 -9.27 -0.60 8.00
C ALA A 222 -10.25 -1.41 8.87
N ALA A 223 -11.56 -1.37 8.58
CA ALA A 223 -12.58 -2.04 9.36
C ALA A 223 -12.88 -3.48 8.92
N GLY A 224 -12.66 -3.78 7.64
CA GLY A 224 -13.02 -5.07 7.01
C GLY A 224 -11.83 -5.88 6.48
N GLY A 225 -10.60 -5.42 6.72
CA GLY A 225 -9.36 -6.10 6.34
C GLY A 225 -8.81 -7.08 7.39
N HIS A 226 -9.59 -7.43 8.41
CA HIS A 226 -9.18 -8.27 9.54
C HIS A 226 -10.07 -9.49 9.70
#